data_AF-A0A5B0Q3F5-F1
#
_entry.id   AF-A0A5B0Q3F5-F1
#
_cell.length_a   1.000
_cell.length_b   1.000
_cell.length_c   1.000
_cell.angle_alpha   90.00
_cell.angle_beta   90.00
_cell.angle_gamma   90.00
#
_symmetry.space_group_name_H-M   'P 1'
#
loop_
_entity.id
_entity.type
_entity.pdbx_description
1 polymer ?
#
loop_
_entity_poly.entity_id
_entity_poly.type
_entity_poly.pdbx_seq_one_letter_code
_entity_poly.pdbx_strand_id
1 'polypeptide(L)'
;MMKSIAFVLFLATINFREAFGWADRGKQVVSGYYPSYNAHIQPPTKIPWSHYTHIDYFVAPVQNDPGNPLKIEDEKNLKETVELAKAHNVSISLCIGGWTGSKFFSNLVKTDESRQKFASSLVQIIKKYKFDGVDLGE
;
A
#
# COMPACT_ATOMS: atom_id res chain seq x y z
N MET A 1 -5.48 55.22 17.07
CA MET A 1 -4.78 54.52 18.18
C MET A 1 -5.19 53.05 18.11
N MET A 2 -4.27 52.20 17.62
CA MET A 2 -4.47 50.78 17.32
C MET A 2 -4.45 49.95 18.61
N LYS A 3 -5.37 49.00 18.77
CA LYS A 3 -5.21 47.87 19.71
C LYS A 3 -5.22 46.59 18.89
N SER A 4 -4.03 46.07 18.58
CA SER A 4 -3.84 44.78 17.92
C SER A 4 -4.09 43.66 18.91
N ILE A 5 -4.99 42.73 18.55
CA ILE A 5 -5.16 41.43 19.19
C ILE A 5 -4.17 40.47 18.52
N ALA A 6 -3.23 39.92 19.29
CA ALA A 6 -2.32 38.89 18.81
C ALA A 6 -3.04 37.53 18.81
N PHE A 7 -3.19 36.93 17.63
CA PHE A 7 -3.62 35.54 17.45
C PHE A 7 -2.36 34.68 17.32
N VAL A 8 -2.03 33.90 18.35
CA VAL A 8 -0.91 32.97 18.31
C VAL A 8 -1.35 31.70 17.57
N LEU A 9 -0.94 31.55 16.32
CA LEU A 9 -1.04 30.29 15.58
C LEU A 9 0.07 29.34 16.07
N PHE A 10 -0.33 28.28 16.77
CA PHE A 10 0.54 27.16 17.09
C PHE A 10 0.65 26.27 15.85
N LEU A 11 1.64 26.54 14.99
CA LEU A 11 2.02 25.60 13.92
C LEU A 11 2.74 24.43 14.59
N ALA A 12 1.99 23.35 14.85
CA ALA A 12 2.59 22.05 15.11
C ALA A 12 3.45 21.71 13.88
N THR A 13 4.76 21.72 14.07
CA THR A 13 5.73 21.22 13.10
C THR A 13 5.47 19.73 12.92
N ILE A 14 4.58 19.37 12.00
CA ILE A 14 4.57 18.02 11.43
C ILE A 14 5.92 17.91 10.74
N ASN A 15 6.81 17.08 11.29
CA ASN A 15 8.04 16.68 10.63
C ASN A 15 7.67 15.94 9.34
N PHE A 16 7.51 16.68 8.24
CA PHE A 16 7.26 16.14 6.90
C PHE A 16 8.37 15.19 6.42
N ARG A 17 9.48 15.08 7.16
CA ARG A 17 10.58 14.14 6.87
C ARG A 17 10.19 12.66 6.98
N GLU A 18 9.17 12.30 7.76
CA GLU A 18 8.71 10.91 7.83
C GLU A 18 7.67 10.56 6.75
N ALA A 19 7.11 11.57 6.07
CA ALA A 19 6.06 11.39 5.06
C ALA A 19 6.61 11.18 3.63
N PHE A 20 7.91 11.38 3.41
CA PHE A 20 8.57 11.00 2.16
C PHE A 20 9.12 9.58 2.32
N GLY A 21 8.33 8.61 1.84
CA GLY A 21 8.67 7.20 1.82
C GLY A 21 9.95 6.88 1.04
N TRP A 22 10.32 5.59 1.08
CA TRP A 22 11.46 4.92 0.45
C TRP A 22 11.88 5.38 -0.97
N ALA A 23 11.02 6.08 -1.69
CA ALA A 23 11.26 6.69 -2.98
C ALA A 23 12.31 7.82 -2.98
N ASP A 24 12.73 8.34 -1.82
CA ASP A 24 13.62 9.51 -1.75
C ASP A 24 15.02 9.20 -1.17
N ARG A 25 15.93 8.62 -1.97
CA ARG A 25 17.40 8.57 -1.71
C ARG A 25 18.29 8.51 -2.97
N GLY A 26 17.81 8.83 -4.17
CA GLY A 26 18.66 8.81 -5.39
C GLY A 26 19.29 7.45 -5.74
N LYS A 27 18.78 6.35 -5.16
CA LYS A 27 19.21 4.98 -5.44
C LYS A 27 18.29 4.33 -6.46
N GLN A 28 18.83 3.45 -7.30
CA GLN A 28 18.03 2.68 -8.25
C GLN A 28 17.00 1.83 -7.50
N VAL A 29 15.78 1.79 -8.03
CA VAL A 29 14.69 0.93 -7.56
C VAL A 29 14.63 -0.28 -8.48
N VAL A 30 14.70 -1.48 -7.91
CA VAL A 30 14.41 -2.75 -8.58
C VAL A 30 13.15 -3.30 -7.93
N SER A 31 12.02 -3.15 -8.61
CA SER A 31 10.73 -3.72 -8.18
C SER A 31 10.44 -5.03 -8.91
N GLY A 32 9.74 -5.93 -8.23
CA GLY A 32 9.20 -7.15 -8.82
C GLY A 32 7.83 -7.49 -8.24
N TYR A 33 6.97 -8.08 -9.05
CA TYR A 33 5.69 -8.60 -8.59
C TYR A 33 5.87 -10.01 -8.01
N TYR A 34 5.32 -10.23 -6.81
CA TYR A 34 5.18 -11.56 -6.23
C TYR A 34 3.75 -12.09 -6.47
N PRO A 35 3.54 -13.06 -7.37
CA PRO A 35 2.22 -13.63 -7.64
C PRO A 35 1.82 -14.61 -6.53
N SER A 36 1.11 -14.12 -5.52
CA SER A 36 0.70 -14.86 -4.32
C SER A 36 -0.16 -16.09 -4.64
N TYR A 37 -0.91 -16.09 -5.75
CA TYR A 37 -1.65 -17.26 -6.23
C TYR A 37 -0.75 -18.46 -6.57
N ASN A 38 0.56 -18.25 -6.77
CA ASN A 38 1.56 -19.30 -6.99
C ASN A 38 2.35 -19.67 -5.73
N ALA A 39 1.93 -19.22 -4.53
CA ALA A 39 2.65 -19.46 -3.28
C ALA A 39 2.94 -20.93 -2.96
N HIS A 40 2.10 -21.85 -3.45
CA HIS A 40 2.30 -23.29 -3.29
C HIS A 40 3.56 -23.82 -4.02
N ILE A 41 3.98 -23.20 -5.13
CA ILE A 41 5.20 -23.55 -5.88
C ILE A 41 6.36 -22.61 -5.48
N GLN A 42 6.05 -21.32 -5.30
CA GLN A 42 6.98 -20.26 -4.93
C GLN A 42 6.54 -19.58 -3.64
N PRO A 43 6.78 -20.20 -2.46
CA PRO A 43 6.48 -19.56 -1.20
C PRO A 43 7.37 -18.31 -0.99
N PRO A 44 6.99 -17.41 -0.07
CA PRO A 44 7.72 -16.16 0.17
C PRO A 44 9.19 -16.38 0.53
N THR A 45 9.51 -17.51 1.18
CA THR A 45 10.87 -17.94 1.53
C THR A 45 11.77 -18.23 0.31
N LYS A 46 11.21 -18.42 -0.88
CA LYS A 46 11.96 -18.62 -2.13
C LYS A 46 12.17 -17.35 -2.95
N ILE A 47 11.63 -16.20 -2.52
CA ILE A 47 11.88 -14.93 -3.18
C ILE A 47 13.37 -14.59 -3.01
N PRO A 48 14.12 -14.28 -4.09
CA PRO A 48 15.52 -13.89 -3.98
C PRO A 48 15.62 -12.43 -3.53
N TRP A 49 15.31 -12.16 -2.26
CA TRP A 49 15.15 -10.81 -1.70
C TRP A 49 16.31 -9.86 -1.96
N SER A 50 17.54 -10.36 -2.02
CA SER A 50 18.74 -9.56 -2.32
C SER A 50 18.75 -8.92 -3.70
N HIS A 51 17.90 -9.38 -4.63
CA HIS A 51 17.78 -8.83 -5.98
C HIS A 51 16.79 -7.66 -6.07
N TYR A 52 16.05 -7.36 -5.01
CA TYR A 52 14.97 -6.38 -5.03
C TYR A 52 15.18 -5.27 -4.01
N THR A 53 14.69 -4.09 -4.33
CA THR A 53 14.53 -2.99 -3.37
C THR A 53 13.06 -2.79 -2.99
N HIS A 54 12.15 -3.24 -3.86
CA HIS A 54 10.71 -3.20 -3.68
C HIS A 54 10.07 -4.50 -4.17
N ILE A 55 8.99 -4.93 -3.53
CA ILE A 55 8.13 -6.02 -4.01
C ILE A 55 6.68 -5.55 -4.01
N ASP A 56 5.97 -5.84 -5.09
CA ASP A 56 4.53 -5.66 -5.21
C ASP A 56 3.85 -7.01 -4.94
N TYR A 57 3.14 -7.12 -3.80
CA TYR A 57 2.36 -8.32 -3.47
C TYR A 57 1.14 -8.41 -4.38
N PHE A 58 1.16 -9.31 -5.35
CA PHE A 58 0.11 -9.49 -6.35
C PHE A 58 -0.76 -10.70 -5.97
N VAL A 59 -2.04 -10.57 -5.61
CA VAL A 59 -2.87 -9.36 -5.71
C VAL A 59 -4.02 -9.37 -4.70
N ALA A 60 -4.57 -8.18 -4.41
CA ALA A 60 -5.86 -7.98 -3.76
C ALA A 60 -6.92 -7.52 -4.79
N PRO A 61 -7.76 -8.44 -5.30
CA PRO A 61 -8.82 -8.09 -6.25
C PRO A 61 -9.85 -7.13 -5.64
N VAL A 62 -10.41 -6.28 -6.49
CA VAL A 62 -11.47 -5.34 -6.12
C VAL A 62 -12.82 -6.05 -6.03
N GLN A 63 -13.59 -5.75 -4.99
CA GLN A 63 -14.93 -6.29 -4.76
C GLN A 63 -16.02 -5.24 -5.00
N ASN A 64 -17.22 -5.70 -5.36
CA ASN A 64 -18.41 -4.85 -5.42
C ASN A 64 -19.06 -4.69 -4.04
N ASP A 65 -18.25 -4.36 -3.03
CA ASP A 65 -18.67 -4.14 -1.65
C ASP A 65 -17.95 -2.90 -1.09
N PRO A 66 -18.62 -1.74 -0.98
CA PRO A 66 -18.02 -0.53 -0.43
C PRO A 66 -17.54 -0.65 1.02
N GLY A 67 -18.05 -1.62 1.80
CA GLY A 67 -17.61 -1.89 3.17
C GLY A 67 -16.35 -2.77 3.24
N ASN A 68 -16.12 -3.59 2.22
CA ASN A 68 -14.96 -4.46 2.08
C ASN A 68 -14.45 -4.49 0.62
N PRO A 69 -13.87 -3.39 0.13
CA PRO A 69 -13.62 -3.22 -1.29
C PRO A 69 -12.50 -4.11 -1.85
N LEU A 70 -11.76 -4.82 -1.00
CA LEU A 70 -10.61 -5.64 -1.39
C LEU A 70 -10.70 -7.05 -0.82
N LYS A 71 -10.37 -8.03 -1.65
CA LYS A 71 -10.31 -9.44 -1.23
C LYS A 71 -8.88 -9.82 -0.85
N ILE A 72 -8.69 -10.34 0.37
CA ILE A 72 -7.45 -10.96 0.83
C ILE A 72 -7.65 -12.48 0.82
N GLU A 73 -7.10 -13.17 -0.18
CA GLU A 73 -7.31 -14.61 -0.40
C GLU A 73 -6.54 -15.47 0.62
N ASP A 74 -5.26 -15.17 0.84
CA ASP A 74 -4.38 -15.90 1.75
C ASP A 74 -3.70 -14.93 2.72
N GLU A 75 -4.36 -14.70 3.86
CA GLU A 75 -3.85 -13.79 4.90
C GLU A 75 -2.55 -14.31 5.54
N LYS A 76 -2.32 -15.63 5.57
CA LYS A 76 -1.09 -16.21 6.13
C LYS A 76 0.10 -15.91 5.23
N ASN A 77 -0.03 -16.20 3.93
CA ASN A 77 1.01 -15.90 2.94
C ASN A 77 1.31 -14.39 2.89
N LEU A 78 0.28 -13.56 2.95
CA LEU A 78 0.43 -12.10 2.97
C LEU A 78 1.30 -11.65 4.16
N LYS A 79 0.96 -12.09 5.37
CA LYS A 79 1.72 -11.72 6.58
C LYS A 79 3.16 -12.18 6.50
N GLU A 80 3.39 -13.44 6.09
CA GLU A 80 4.73 -13.99 5.93
C GLU A 80 5.56 -13.20 4.91
N THR A 81 4.95 -12.79 3.79
CA THR A 81 5.64 -12.01 2.76
C THR A 81 6.04 -10.62 3.27
N VAL A 82 5.15 -9.94 4.00
CA VAL A 82 5.47 -8.63 4.59
C VAL A 82 6.56 -8.75 5.65
N GLU A 83 6.53 -9.79 6.49
CA GLU A 83 7.55 -10.04 7.51
C GLU A 83 8.93 -10.28 6.87
N LEU A 84 9.01 -11.10 5.83
CA LEU A 84 10.26 -11.38 5.12
C LEU A 84 10.79 -10.17 4.38
N ALA A 85 9.94 -9.39 3.69
CA ALA A 85 10.35 -8.17 3.02
C ALA A 85 11.07 -7.22 4.02
N LYS A 86 10.48 -7.04 5.20
CA LYS A 86 11.08 -6.21 6.26
C LYS A 86 12.38 -6.78 6.81
N ALA A 87 12.44 -8.09 7.04
CA ALA A 87 13.65 -8.76 7.50
C ALA A 87 14.82 -8.59 6.51
N HIS A 88 14.51 -8.48 5.21
CA HIS A 88 15.48 -8.25 4.14
C HIS A 88 15.65 -6.77 3.75
N ASN A 89 15.03 -5.83 4.48
CA ASN A 89 15.08 -4.39 4.18
C ASN A 89 14.60 -4.07 2.74
N VAL A 90 13.59 -4.80 2.29
CA VAL A 90 12.87 -4.62 1.02
C VAL A 90 11.52 -3.98 1.35
N SER A 91 11.19 -2.89 0.66
CA SER A 91 9.88 -2.24 0.81
C SER A 91 8.80 -3.06 0.11
N ILE A 92 7.56 -3.01 0.62
CA ILE A 92 6.48 -3.84 0.07
C ILE A 92 5.17 -3.08 -0.09
N SER A 93 4.58 -3.15 -1.28
CA SER A 93 3.25 -2.62 -1.58
C SER A 93 2.23 -3.75 -1.75
N LEU A 94 0.96 -3.45 -1.46
CA LEU A 94 -0.15 -4.30 -1.86
C LEU A 94 -0.64 -3.88 -3.25
N CYS A 95 -0.56 -4.77 -4.22
CA CYS A 95 -1.17 -4.54 -5.54
C CYS A 95 -2.68 -4.71 -5.43
N ILE A 96 -3.41 -3.70 -5.87
CA ILE A 96 -4.88 -3.65 -5.91
C ILE A 96 -5.35 -3.92 -7.33
N GLY A 97 -6.28 -4.84 -7.53
CA GLY A 97 -6.88 -5.12 -8.85
C GLY A 97 -6.20 -6.26 -9.59
N GLY A 98 -5.52 -5.93 -10.69
CA GLY A 98 -4.69 -6.78 -11.55
C GLY A 98 -5.46 -7.69 -12.50
N TRP A 99 -5.08 -7.75 -13.78
CA TRP A 99 -5.69 -8.61 -14.82
C TRP A 99 -7.23 -8.58 -14.82
N THR A 100 -7.90 -9.53 -14.15
CA THR A 100 -9.37 -9.61 -14.04
C THR A 100 -9.93 -9.06 -12.72
N GLY A 101 -9.06 -8.71 -11.76
CA GLY A 101 -9.41 -8.22 -10.43
C GLY A 101 -9.83 -6.75 -10.37
N SER A 102 -9.71 -6.00 -11.47
CA SER A 102 -10.02 -4.56 -11.55
C SER A 102 -11.51 -4.27 -11.90
N LYS A 103 -12.34 -5.30 -12.08
CA LYS A 103 -13.72 -5.21 -12.61
C LYS A 103 -14.60 -4.14 -11.96
N PHE A 104 -14.45 -3.89 -10.66
CA PHE A 104 -15.26 -2.94 -9.90
C PHE A 104 -14.52 -1.65 -9.52
N PHE A 105 -13.29 -1.46 -9.99
CA PHE A 105 -12.45 -0.31 -9.63
C PHE A 105 -13.12 1.02 -9.98
N SER A 106 -13.71 1.12 -11.19
CA SER A 106 -14.41 2.32 -11.65
C SER A 106 -15.53 2.78 -10.70
N ASN A 107 -16.25 1.86 -10.05
CA ASN A 107 -17.27 2.20 -9.06
C ASN A 107 -16.66 2.84 -7.80
N LEU A 108 -15.51 2.32 -7.37
CA LEU A 108 -14.80 2.81 -6.19
C LEU A 108 -14.18 4.20 -6.38
N VAL A 109 -13.97 4.62 -7.64
CA VAL A 109 -13.36 5.94 -7.94
C VAL A 109 -14.30 6.95 -8.61
N LYS A 110 -15.54 6.55 -8.92
CA LYS A 110 -16.51 7.35 -9.69
C LYS A 110 -16.87 8.70 -9.08
N THR A 111 -17.06 8.78 -7.77
CA THR A 111 -17.52 10.00 -7.08
C THR A 111 -16.52 10.40 -5.99
N ASP A 112 -16.58 11.66 -5.56
CA ASP A 112 -15.73 12.17 -4.47
C ASP A 112 -15.92 11.32 -3.20
N GLU A 113 -17.17 10.99 -2.89
CA GLU A 113 -17.51 10.13 -1.74
C GLU A 113 -16.94 8.72 -1.89
N SER A 114 -17.07 8.09 -3.06
CA SER A 114 -16.55 6.72 -3.25
C SER A 114 -15.02 6.70 -3.20
N ARG A 115 -14.35 7.70 -3.78
CA ARG A 115 -12.88 7.86 -3.67
C ARG A 115 -12.43 8.03 -2.23
N GLN A 116 -13.12 8.83 -1.43
CA GLN A 116 -12.76 9.03 -0.03
C GLN A 116 -12.91 7.74 0.79
N LYS A 117 -13.99 6.99 0.57
CA LYS A 117 -14.22 5.68 1.20
C LYS A 117 -13.14 4.67 0.79
N PHE A 118 -12.85 4.59 -0.50
CA PHE A 118 -11.83 3.68 -1.02
C PHE A 118 -10.43 4.02 -0.48
N ALA A 119 -10.00 5.28 -0.55
CA ALA A 119 -8.72 5.71 0.01
C ALA A 119 -8.61 5.42 1.52
N SER A 120 -9.70 5.61 2.27
CA SER A 120 -9.73 5.28 3.70
C SER A 120 -9.57 3.78 3.95
N SER A 121 -10.19 2.93 3.13
CA SER A 121 -10.04 1.47 3.21
C SER A 121 -8.60 1.02 2.90
N LEU A 122 -7.95 1.63 1.91
CA LEU A 122 -6.55 1.36 1.57
C LEU A 122 -5.64 1.69 2.75
N VAL A 123 -5.81 2.87 3.36
CA VAL A 123 -5.03 3.26 4.56
C VAL A 123 -5.23 2.27 5.70
N GLN A 124 -6.45 1.78 5.94
CA GLN A 124 -6.73 0.79 6.97
C GLN A 124 -6.01 -0.54 6.71
N ILE A 125 -6.04 -1.04 5.47
CA ILE A 125 -5.37 -2.29 5.07
C ILE A 125 -3.84 -2.17 5.16
N ILE A 126 -3.28 -1.06 4.65
CA ILE A 126 -1.85 -0.78 4.73
C ILE A 126 -1.40 -0.81 6.20
N LYS A 127 -2.13 -0.13 7.09
CA LYS A 127 -1.81 -0.11 8.53
C LYS A 127 -1.99 -1.48 9.19
N LYS A 128 -3.07 -2.21 8.85
CA LYS A 128 -3.39 -3.52 9.43
C LYS A 128 -2.27 -4.53 9.15
N TYR A 129 -1.83 -4.61 7.90
CA TYR A 129 -0.83 -5.58 7.47
C TYR A 129 0.59 -5.01 7.41
N LYS A 130 0.74 -3.72 7.72
CA LYS A 130 2.01 -3.00 7.75
C LYS A 130 2.72 -2.97 6.39
N PHE A 131 1.98 -2.80 5.30
CA PHE A 131 2.57 -2.48 4.00
C PHE A 131 3.21 -1.09 4.03
N ASP A 132 4.17 -0.86 3.13
CA ASP A 132 4.83 0.44 2.95
C ASP A 132 4.14 1.29 1.86
N GLY A 133 3.25 0.68 1.08
CA GLY A 133 2.56 1.33 -0.01
C GLY A 133 1.41 0.51 -0.61
N VAL A 134 0.86 1.05 -1.69
CA VAL A 134 -0.10 0.39 -2.57
C VAL A 134 0.35 0.57 -4.00
N ASP A 135 0.14 -0.48 -4.79
CA ASP A 135 0.24 -0.43 -6.23
C ASP A 135 -1.17 -0.53 -6.82
N LEU A 136 -1.49 0.32 -7.80
CA LEU A 136 -2.78 0.32 -8.48
C LEU A 136 -2.60 -0.36 -9.83
N GLY A 137 -2.58 -1.69 -9.81
CA GLY A 137 -2.53 -2.51 -11.03
C GLY A 137 -3.91 -2.60 -11.65
N GLU A 138 -4.18 -1.82 -12.70
CA GLU A 138 -5.36 -2.03 -13.57
C GLU A 138 -5.18 -3.25 -14.47
#